data_AF-A0A2V7BE44-F1
#
_entry.id   AF-A0A2V7BE44-F1
#
_cell.length_a   1.000
_cell.length_b   1.000
_cell.length_c   1.000
_cell.angle_alpha   90.00
_cell.angle_beta   90.00
_cell.angle_gamma   90.00
#
_symmetry.space_group_name_H-M   'P 1'
#
loop_
_entity.id
_entity.type
_entity.pdbx_description
1 polymer ?
#
loop_
_entity_poly.entity_id
_entity_poly.type
_entity_poly.pdbx_seq_one_letter_code
_entity_poly.pdbx_strand_id
1 'polypeptide(L)'
;MTQHNDWLRRVALVLILGAVTTMLLPRGPAWSDGEYVIGDDDVLHIQVWDYKELDQTMPVRPDGKISFPLVGEIRASGLTSSQLAKLLTTQLS
;
A
#
# COMPACT_ATOMS: atom_id res chain seq x y z
N MET A 1 42.74 23.16 -51.92
CA MET A 1 42.25 23.90 -50.73
C MET A 1 40.73 23.72 -50.67
N THR A 2 40.20 22.90 -49.72
CA THR A 2 38.82 22.88 -49.15
C THR A 2 38.37 21.44 -48.78
N GLN A 3 39.04 20.84 -47.80
CA GLN A 3 38.62 19.62 -47.10
C GLN A 3 38.72 19.90 -45.60
N HIS A 4 37.85 20.78 -45.08
CA HIS A 4 37.94 21.22 -43.67
C HIS A 4 36.63 21.06 -42.88
N ASN A 5 35.50 20.68 -43.50
CA ASN A 5 34.19 20.91 -42.88
C ASN A 5 33.20 19.74 -42.98
N ASP A 6 33.56 18.60 -43.60
CA ASP A 6 32.62 17.51 -43.82
C ASP A 6 32.35 16.63 -42.59
N TRP A 7 33.16 16.76 -41.53
CA TRP A 7 32.98 15.97 -40.31
C TRP A 7 31.80 16.46 -39.45
N LEU A 8 31.40 17.74 -39.55
CA LEU A 8 30.29 18.31 -38.78
C LEU A 8 28.91 17.96 -39.34
N ARG A 9 28.80 17.61 -40.64
CA ARG A 9 27.51 17.24 -41.26
C ARG A 9 27.08 15.81 -40.93
N ARG A 10 28.03 14.94 -40.52
CA ARG A 10 27.76 13.55 -40.13
C ARG A 10 27.35 13.39 -38.67
N VAL A 11 27.71 14.34 -37.79
CA VAL A 11 27.34 14.32 -36.37
C VAL A 11 25.92 14.86 -36.15
N ALA A 12 25.45 15.79 -36.99
CA ALA A 12 24.16 16.47 -36.81
C ALA A 12 22.92 15.58 -37.04
N LEU A 13 23.04 14.41 -37.67
CA LEU A 13 21.89 13.55 -38.00
C LEU A 13 21.55 12.49 -36.94
N VAL A 14 22.34 12.38 -35.86
CA VAL A 14 22.06 11.43 -34.77
C VAL A 14 21.36 12.10 -33.57
N LEU A 15 21.21 13.44 -33.58
CA LEU A 15 20.73 14.20 -32.41
C LEU A 15 19.24 14.55 -32.41
N ILE A 16 18.42 14.02 -33.33
CA ILE A 16 16.94 14.19 -33.28
C ILE A 16 16.23 12.88 -32.91
N LEU A 17 16.94 11.76 -32.73
CA LEU A 17 16.34 10.49 -32.29
C LEU A 17 16.38 10.27 -30.77
N GLY A 18 17.11 11.10 -30.02
CA GLY A 18 17.33 10.87 -28.59
C GLY A 18 16.24 11.38 -27.64
N ALA A 19 15.40 12.31 -28.07
CA ALA A 19 14.52 13.04 -27.14
C ALA A 19 13.06 12.57 -27.10
N VAL A 20 12.63 11.72 -28.05
CA VAL A 20 11.23 11.23 -28.11
C VAL A 20 11.09 9.79 -27.59
N THR A 21 12.20 9.05 -27.44
CA THR A 21 12.17 7.65 -26.98
C THR A 21 12.06 7.50 -25.46
N THR A 22 12.47 8.50 -24.68
CA THR A 22 12.44 8.41 -23.20
C THR A 22 11.05 8.65 -22.60
N MET A 23 10.09 9.15 -23.38
CA MET A 23 8.80 9.63 -22.86
C MET A 23 7.66 8.59 -22.96
N LEU A 24 7.98 7.36 -23.35
CA LEU A 24 7.02 6.25 -23.50
C LEU A 24 7.35 5.05 -22.61
N LEU A 25 8.04 5.25 -21.48
CA LEU A 25 8.09 4.21 -20.47
C LEU A 25 6.68 4.07 -19.88
N PRO A 26 6.06 2.87 -19.88
CA PRO A 26 4.85 2.66 -19.09
C PRO A 26 5.21 3.06 -17.66
N ARG A 27 4.46 4.00 -17.08
CA ARG A 27 4.51 4.23 -15.64
C ARG A 27 4.25 2.86 -15.02
N GLY A 28 5.28 2.32 -14.35
CA GLY A 28 5.13 1.08 -13.59
C GLY A 28 3.92 1.18 -12.68
N PRO A 29 3.34 0.05 -12.24
CA PRO A 29 2.13 0.06 -11.41
C PRO A 29 2.33 1.09 -10.30
N ALA A 30 1.49 2.12 -10.31
CA ALA A 30 1.41 3.02 -9.19
C ALA A 30 0.95 2.15 -8.04
N TRP A 31 1.85 1.84 -7.11
CA TRP A 31 1.47 1.27 -5.83
C TRP A 31 0.45 2.24 -5.27
N SER A 32 -0.82 1.83 -5.27
CA SER A 32 -1.83 2.62 -4.58
C SER A 32 -1.38 2.65 -3.13
N ASP A 33 -1.11 3.83 -2.59
CA ASP A 33 -1.04 4.09 -1.14
C ASP A 33 -2.44 3.90 -0.52
N GLY A 34 -3.14 2.84 -0.90
CA GLY A 34 -4.41 2.43 -0.33
C GLY A 34 -4.12 1.89 1.06
N GLU A 35 -4.77 2.48 2.06
CA GLU A 35 -4.73 1.95 3.42
C GLU A 35 -5.22 0.50 3.38
N TYR A 36 -4.47 -0.39 4.04
CA TYR A 36 -4.83 -1.80 4.09
C TYR A 36 -6.22 -1.96 4.72
N VAL A 37 -7.07 -2.71 4.04
CA VAL A 37 -8.40 -3.07 4.51
C VAL A 37 -8.34 -4.52 4.95
N ILE A 38 -8.77 -4.77 6.18
CA ILE A 38 -8.80 -6.10 6.79
C ILE A 38 -9.72 -6.99 5.96
N GLY A 39 -9.21 -8.16 5.60
CA GLY A 39 -9.92 -9.22 4.90
C GLY A 39 -10.44 -10.31 5.84
N ASP A 40 -11.28 -11.16 5.29
CA ASP A 40 -11.63 -12.42 5.93
C ASP A 40 -10.38 -13.32 5.98
N ASP A 41 -10.27 -14.17 7.00
CA ASP A 41 -9.11 -15.05 7.25
C ASP A 41 -7.79 -14.35 7.62
N ASP A 42 -7.76 -13.01 7.72
CA ASP A 42 -6.62 -12.27 8.25
C ASP A 42 -6.33 -12.62 9.70
N VAL A 43 -5.06 -12.55 10.11
CA VAL A 43 -4.68 -12.72 11.53
C VAL A 43 -4.36 -11.36 12.13
N LEU A 44 -5.12 -10.98 13.15
CA LEU A 44 -4.95 -9.71 13.85
C LEU A 44 -4.26 -9.95 15.19
N HIS A 45 -3.23 -9.15 15.47
CA HIS A 45 -2.67 -9.01 16.81
C HIS A 45 -3.19 -7.70 17.41
N ILE A 46 -3.91 -7.80 18.52
CA ILE A 46 -4.52 -6.67 19.21
C ILE A 46 -3.89 -6.55 20.59
N GLN A 47 -3.38 -5.36 20.90
CA GLN A 47 -2.82 -5.00 22.20
C GLN A 47 -3.55 -3.79 22.78
N VAL A 48 -3.90 -3.89 24.06
CA VAL A 48 -4.44 -2.77 24.84
C VAL A 48 -3.42 -2.41 25.91
N TRP A 49 -2.99 -1.15 25.93
CA TRP A 49 -1.98 -0.67 26.87
C TRP A 49 -2.44 -0.87 28.33
N ASP A 50 -1.53 -1.30 29.20
CA ASP A 50 -1.77 -1.68 30.61
C ASP A 50 -2.72 -2.87 30.88
N TYR A 51 -3.33 -3.47 29.85
CA TYR A 51 -4.23 -4.63 29.99
C TYR A 51 -3.69 -5.86 29.24
N LYS A 52 -2.78 -6.59 29.88
CA LYS A 52 -2.15 -7.78 29.28
C LYS A 52 -3.13 -8.92 29.03
N GLU A 53 -4.23 -9.03 29.78
CA GLU A 53 -5.26 -10.04 29.51
C GLU A 53 -5.97 -9.84 28.14
N LEU A 54 -5.89 -8.64 27.56
CA LEU A 54 -6.46 -8.29 26.26
C LEU A 54 -5.45 -8.40 25.11
N ASP A 55 -4.20 -8.75 25.38
CA ASP A 55 -3.17 -9.01 24.37
C ASP A 55 -3.43 -10.37 23.71
N GLN A 56 -4.03 -10.33 22.51
CA GLN A 56 -4.54 -11.52 21.84
C GLN A 56 -4.19 -11.48 20.35
N THR A 57 -3.82 -12.65 19.82
CA THR A 57 -3.71 -12.88 18.37
C THR A 57 -4.86 -13.77 17.94
N MET A 58 -5.68 -13.31 17.00
CA MET A 58 -6.88 -14.04 16.56
C MET A 58 -7.14 -13.86 15.06
N PRO A 59 -7.68 -14.88 14.38
CA PRO A 59 -8.09 -14.77 13.00
C PRO A 59 -9.43 -14.02 12.86
N VAL A 60 -9.59 -13.31 11.75
CA VAL A 60 -10.87 -12.81 11.26
C VAL A 60 -11.63 -13.99 10.69
N ARG A 61 -12.80 -14.27 11.27
CA ARG A 61 -13.65 -15.39 10.85
C ARG A 61 -14.17 -15.19 9.42
N PRO A 62 -14.64 -16.25 8.75
CA PRO A 62 -15.22 -16.16 7.40
C PRO A 62 -16.48 -15.28 7.28
N ASP A 63 -17.12 -14.90 8.40
CA ASP A 63 -18.22 -13.93 8.43
C ASP A 63 -17.74 -12.47 8.57
N GLY A 64 -16.43 -12.27 8.58
CA GLY A 64 -15.74 -10.99 8.67
C GLY A 64 -15.68 -10.39 10.07
N LYS A 65 -15.82 -11.23 11.09
CA LYS A 65 -15.84 -10.81 12.50
C LYS A 65 -14.66 -11.36 13.28
N ILE A 66 -14.34 -10.68 14.37
CA ILE A 66 -13.45 -11.18 15.44
C ILE A 66 -14.23 -11.34 16.74
N SER A 67 -13.73 -12.21 17.62
CA SER A 67 -14.26 -12.39 18.97
C SER A 67 -13.25 -11.86 19.96
N PHE A 68 -13.52 -10.68 20.53
CA PHE A 68 -12.61 -9.98 21.44
C PHE A 68 -13.14 -10.03 22.88
N PRO A 69 -12.29 -10.24 23.91
CA PRO A 69 -12.74 -10.28 25.30
C PRO A 69 -13.48 -9.00 25.71
N LEU A 70 -14.47 -9.14 26.60
CA LEU A 70 -15.33 -8.07 27.14
C LEU A 70 -16.28 -7.41 26.13
N VAL A 71 -15.88 -7.28 24.86
CA VAL A 71 -16.68 -6.65 23.80
C VAL A 71 -17.55 -7.66 23.04
N GLY A 72 -17.09 -8.91 22.91
CA GLY A 72 -17.79 -9.96 22.18
C GLY A 72 -17.46 -9.96 20.69
N GLU A 73 -18.49 -10.06 19.84
CA GLU A 73 -18.32 -10.12 18.38
C GLU A 73 -18.27 -8.74 17.73
N ILE A 74 -17.25 -8.50 16.91
CA ILE A 74 -17.03 -7.22 16.23
C ILE A 74 -16.75 -7.48 14.76
N ARG A 75 -17.37 -6.71 13.86
CA ARG A 75 -17.04 -6.74 12.43
C ARG A 75 -15.67 -6.08 12.20
N ALA A 76 -14.72 -6.83 11.67
CA ALA A 76 -13.36 -6.36 11.34
C ALA A 76 -13.16 -6.22 9.83
N SER A 77 -13.72 -7.13 9.03
CA SER A 77 -13.57 -7.08 7.57
C SER A 77 -14.19 -5.83 6.97
N GLY A 78 -13.46 -5.24 6.03
CA GLY A 78 -13.84 -3.97 5.41
C GLY A 78 -13.44 -2.74 6.23
N LEU A 79 -12.83 -2.91 7.41
CA LEU A 79 -12.23 -1.82 8.19
C LEU A 79 -10.73 -1.76 7.95
N THR A 80 -10.16 -0.57 8.09
CA THR A 80 -8.71 -0.42 8.26
C THR A 80 -8.31 -0.71 9.70
N SER A 81 -7.02 -0.98 9.93
CA SER A 81 -6.49 -1.17 11.28
C SER A 81 -6.82 0.00 12.21
N SER A 82 -6.69 1.23 11.70
CA SER A 82 -7.03 2.47 12.40
C SER A 82 -8.51 2.55 12.79
N GLN A 83 -9.41 2.15 11.88
CA GLN A 83 -10.85 2.16 12.12
C GLN A 83 -11.25 1.11 13.17
N LEU A 84 -10.69 -0.09 13.08
CA LEU A 84 -10.93 -1.16 14.06
C LEU A 84 -10.45 -0.74 15.46
N ALA A 85 -9.26 -0.14 15.56
CA ALA A 85 -8.73 0.36 16.82
C ALA A 85 -9.67 1.39 17.46
N LYS A 86 -10.17 2.37 16.68
CA LYS A 86 -11.12 3.37 17.16
C LYS A 86 -12.42 2.74 17.67
N LEU A 87 -12.91 1.72 16.97
CA LEU A 87 -14.12 1.00 17.36
C LEU A 87 -13.91 0.24 18.69
N LEU A 88 -12.79 -0.46 18.84
CA LEU A 88 -12.44 -1.16 20.08
C LEU A 88 -12.31 -0.20 21.27
N THR A 89 -11.64 0.94 21.08
CA THR A 89 -11.55 1.99 22.11
C THR A 89 -12.93 2.47 22.55
N THR A 90 -13.86 2.62 21.61
CA THR A 90 -15.23 3.07 21.92
C THR A 90 -16.02 2.03 22.72
N GLN A 91 -15.76 0.74 22.50
CA GLN A 91 -16.47 -0.35 23.19
C GLN A 91 -15.88 -0.67 24.58
N LEU A 92 -14.61 -0.32 24.82
CA LEU A 92 -13.90 -0.57 26.08
C LEU A 92 -13.89 0.63 27.04
N SER A 93 -14.39 1.79 26.61
CA SER A 93 -14.54 3.00 27.44
C SER A 93 -15.74 2.91 28.37
#